data_AF-A0A6J4MAQ1-F1
#
_entry.id   AF-A0A6J4MAQ1-F1
#
_cell.length_a   1.000
_cell.length_b   1.000
_cell.length_c   1.000
_cell.angle_alpha   90.00
_cell.angle_beta   90.00
_cell.angle_gamma   90.00
#
_symmetry.space_group_name_H-M   'P 1'
#
loop_
_entity.id
_entity.type
_entity.pdbx_description
1 polymer ?
#
loop_
_entity_poly.entity_id
_entity_poly.type
_entity_poly.pdbx_seq_one_letter_code
_entity_poly.pdbx_strand_id
1 'polypeptide(L)' 'MARRSNHIRASLVLAGLFALAPAAAADYTQAPGSTLAFATKYQGEVFVGKVPGFATRLRFDPTRLQDARLDVTMPLAGV' A
#
# COMPACT_ATOMS: atom_id res chain seq x y z
N MET A 1 35.79 -20.96 -25.13
CA MET A 1 34.36 -20.58 -25.23
C MET A 1 33.61 -20.84 -23.90
N ALA A 2 34.12 -20.38 -22.74
CA ALA A 2 33.52 -20.71 -21.42
C ALA A 2 33.11 -19.49 -20.56
N ARG A 3 33.43 -18.26 -20.98
CA ARG A 3 33.22 -17.03 -20.18
C ARG A 3 31.77 -16.53 -20.15
N ARG A 4 30.93 -16.92 -21.12
CA ARG A 4 29.52 -16.49 -21.24
C ARG A 4 28.56 -17.12 -20.23
N SER A 5 28.86 -18.32 -19.73
CA SER A 5 27.94 -19.10 -18.87
C SER A 5 27.90 -18.60 -17.42
N ASN A 6 29.00 -18.01 -16.92
CA ASN A 6 29.09 -17.56 -15.54
C ASN A 6 28.20 -16.34 -15.25
N HIS A 7 27.96 -15.50 -16.26
CA HIS A 7 27.12 -14.31 -16.13
C HIS A 7 25.63 -14.66 -15.93
N ILE A 8 25.13 -15.70 -16.62
CA ILE A 8 23.72 -16.11 -16.54
C ILE A 8 23.39 -16.68 -15.15
N ARG A 9 24.32 -17.46 -14.57
CA ARG A 9 24.18 -18.00 -13.21
C ARG A 9 24.25 -16.90 -12.14
N ALA A 10 25.16 -15.93 -12.31
CA ALA A 10 25.27 -14.79 -11.42
C ALA A 10 23.99 -13.92 -11.44
N SER A 11 23.39 -13.70 -12.61
CA SER A 11 22.14 -12.93 -12.75
C SER A 11 20.94 -13.60 -12.09
N LEU A 12 20.83 -14.94 -12.16
CA LEU A 12 19.72 -15.68 -11.56
C LEU A 12 19.76 -15.67 -10.03
N VAL A 13 20.96 -15.79 -9.44
CA VAL A 13 21.14 -15.69 -7.98
C VAL A 13 20.76 -14.29 -7.49
N LEU A 14 21.20 -13.24 -8.17
CA LEU A 14 20.89 -11.86 -7.78
C LEU A 14 19.40 -11.55 -7.86
N ALA A 15 18.70 -12.02 -8.90
CA ALA A 15 17.25 -11.87 -9.02
C ALA A 15 16.47 -12.60 -7.90
N GLY A 16 16.96 -13.77 -7.46
CA GLY A 16 16.38 -14.51 -6.34
C GLY A 16 16.49 -13.77 -5.01
N LEU A 17 17.61 -13.09 -4.73
CA LEU A 17 17.78 -12.31 -3.49
C LEU A 17 16.80 -11.14 -3.37
N PHE A 18 16.44 -10.48 -4.48
CA PHE A 18 15.46 -9.39 -4.46
C PHE A 18 14.02 -9.87 -4.21
N ALA A 19 13.69 -11.12 -4.55
CA ALA A 19 12.35 -11.68 -4.32
C ALA A 19 12.09 -12.06 -2.84
N LEU A 20 13.14 -12.20 -2.04
CA LEU A 20 13.08 -12.59 -0.63
C LEU A 20 13.15 -11.39 0.33
N ALA A 21 13.51 -10.20 -0.16
CA ALA A 21 13.49 -9.01 0.66
C ALA A 21 12.03 -8.59 0.88
N PRO A 22 11.50 -8.59 2.12
CA PRO A 22 10.22 -7.95 2.37
C PRO A 22 10.34 -6.51 1.90
N ALA A 23 9.40 -6.07 1.06
CA ALA A 23 9.29 -4.67 0.67
C ALA A 23 8.95 -3.85 1.92
N ALA A 24 9.98 -3.51 2.70
CA ALA A 24 9.90 -2.75 3.92
C ALA A 24 9.79 -1.26 3.58
N ALA A 25 8.70 -0.89 2.91
CA ALA A 25 8.29 0.51 2.90
C ALA A 25 7.66 0.77 4.28
N ALA A 26 8.35 1.48 5.16
CA ALA A 26 7.76 1.83 6.45
C ALA A 26 6.63 2.84 6.28
N ASP A 27 6.63 3.62 5.20
CA ASP A 27 5.69 4.71 4.93
C ASP A 27 5.06 4.52 3.54
N TYR A 28 3.72 4.51 3.50
CA TYR A 28 2.90 4.31 2.32
C TYR A 28 2.01 5.53 2.07
N THR A 29 1.90 5.92 0.80
CA THR A 29 1.02 7.00 0.35
C THR A 29 -0.13 6.45 -0.50
N GLN A 30 -1.29 7.10 -0.45
CA GLN A 30 -2.43 6.76 -1.30
C GLN A 30 -2.06 6.68 -2.78
N ALA A 31 -2.45 5.58 -3.43
CA ALA A 31 -2.31 5.42 -4.87
C ALA A 31 -3.38 6.24 -5.62
N PRO A 32 -3.08 6.75 -6.83
CA PRO A 32 -4.10 7.36 -7.69
C PRO A 32 -5.28 6.41 -7.93
N GLY A 33 -6.51 6.94 -7.92
CA GLY A 33 -7.72 6.14 -8.12
C GLY A 33 -8.22 5.36 -6.89
N SER A 34 -7.58 5.52 -5.73
CA SER A 34 -8.09 4.96 -4.46
C SER A 34 -9.50 5.46 -4.17
N THR A 35 -10.35 4.59 -3.60
CA THR A 35 -11.73 4.93 -3.23
C THR A 35 -11.94 4.68 -1.73
N LEU A 36 -12.50 5.66 -1.04
CA LEU A 36 -13.01 5.51 0.32
C LEU A 36 -14.54 5.44 0.28
N ALA A 37 -15.08 4.25 0.47
CA ALA A 37 -16.52 4.01 0.51
C ALA A 37 -17.00 3.83 1.96
N PHE A 38 -18.24 4.20 2.22
CA PHE A 38 -18.92 3.90 3.47
C PHE A 38 -20.25 3.22 3.18
N ALA A 39 -20.65 2.32 4.07
CA ALA A 39 -21.94 1.66 4.03
C ALA A 39 -22.57 1.78 5.41
N THR A 40 -23.80 2.29 5.46
CA THR A 40 -24.58 2.41 6.70
C THR A 40 -25.96 1.81 6.49
N LYS A 41 -26.61 1.37 7.57
CA LYS A 41 -27.97 0.87 7.53
C LYS A 41 -28.84 1.74 8.41
N TYR A 42 -29.90 2.30 7.85
CA TYR A 42 -30.87 3.12 8.57
C TYR A 42 -32.29 2.65 8.22
N GLN A 43 -33.10 2.37 9.25
CA GLN A 43 -34.50 1.92 9.08
C GLN A 43 -34.67 0.69 8.17
N GLY A 44 -33.68 -0.21 8.15
CA GLY A 44 -33.73 -1.40 7.29
C GLY A 44 -33.09 -1.20 5.91
N GLU A 45 -32.88 0.04 5.48
CA GLU A 45 -32.28 0.37 4.18
C GLU A 45 -30.77 0.55 4.30
N VAL A 46 -30.03 0.02 3.33
CA VAL A 46 -28.57 0.17 3.25
C VAL A 46 -28.25 1.35 2.33
N PHE A 47 -27.54 2.33 2.86
CA PHE A 47 -26.99 3.44 2.11
C PHE A 47 -25.48 3.26 1.92
N VAL A 48 -25.03 3.33 0.66
CA VAL A 48 -23.62 3.26 0.30
C VAL A 48 -23.22 4.56 -0.38
N GLY A 49 -22.14 5.18 0.11
CA GLY A 49 -21.60 6.40 -0.45
C GLY A 49 -20.08 6.33 -0.61
N LYS A 50 -19.53 7.33 -1.28
CA LYS A 50 -18.08 7.53 -1.42
C LYS A 50 -17.71 8.90 -0.90
N VAL A 51 -16.54 8.99 -0.27
CA VAL A 51 -15.95 10.28 0.11
C VAL A 51 -15.26 10.87 -1.13
N PRO A 52 -15.67 12.05 -1.63
CA PRO A 52 -15.19 12.58 -2.92
C PRO A 52 -13.72 13.02 -2.88
N GLY A 53 -13.24 13.47 -1.73
CA GLY A 53 -11.84 13.84 -1.52
C GLY A 53 -11.31 13.22 -0.24
N PHE A 54 -10.20 12.50 -0.34
CA PHE A 54 -9.46 12.04 0.82
C PHE A 54 -7.98 11.84 0.48
N ALA A 55 -7.13 11.95 1.51
CA ALA A 55 -5.72 11.61 1.45
C ALA A 55 -5.37 10.68 2.62
N THR A 56 -4.65 9.60 2.30
CA THR A 56 -4.21 8.60 3.28
C THR A 56 -2.69 8.48 3.33
N ARG A 57 -2.14 8.40 4.55
CA ARG A 57 -0.75 7.99 4.82
C ARG A 57 -0.76 6.85 5.84
N LEU A 58 -0.04 5.79 5.55
CA LEU A 58 0.11 4.63 6.43
C LEU A 58 1.58 4.46 6.79
N ARG A 59 1.89 4.41 8.08
CA ARG A 59 3.17 3.93 8.59
C ARG A 59 2.98 2.52 9.14
N PHE A 60 3.74 1.55 8.63
CA PHE A 60 3.66 0.16 9.06
C PHE A 60 5.03 -0.51 9.01
N ASP A 61 5.52 -0.92 10.19
CA ASP A 61 6.71 -1.76 10.35
C ASP A 61 6.28 -3.01 11.14
N PRO A 62 6.33 -4.22 10.55
CA PRO A 62 5.89 -5.44 11.22
C PRO A 62 6.71 -5.78 12.47
N THR A 63 7.91 -5.20 12.63
CA THR A 63 8.76 -5.38 13.80
C THR A 63 8.52 -4.33 14.89
N ARG A 64 7.78 -3.25 14.57
CA ARG A 64 7.49 -2.11 15.46
C ARG A 64 6.05 -1.64 15.32
N LEU A 65 5.10 -2.54 15.61
CA LEU A 65 3.67 -2.27 15.50
C LEU A 65 3.20 -1.11 16.41
N GLN A 66 3.90 -0.84 17.51
CA GLN A 66 3.59 0.30 18.39
C GLN A 66 3.76 1.66 17.70
N ASP A 67 4.56 1.72 16.62
CA ASP A 67 4.78 2.94 15.83
C ASP A 67 3.82 3.02 14.63
N ALA A 68 2.97 2.00 14.41
CA ALA A 68 2.09 1.93 13.26
C ALA A 68 0.96 2.98 13.36
N ARG A 69 0.69 3.66 12.24
CA ARG A 69 -0.26 4.77 12.19
C ARG A 69 -0.93 4.88 10.83
N LEU A 70 -2.23 5.13 10.83
CA LEU A 70 -3.01 5.44 9.64
C LEU A 70 -3.61 6.84 9.80
N ASP A 71 -3.11 7.80 9.03
CA ASP A 71 -3.66 9.15 8.96
C ASP A 71 -4.57 9.26 7.74
N VAL A 72 -5.80 9.73 7.95
CA VAL A 72 -6.79 9.99 6.91
C VAL A 72 -7.26 11.43 7.04
N THR A 73 -7.10 12.21 5.98
CA THR A 73 -7.56 13.61 5.90
C THR A 73 -8.70 13.72 4.92
N MET A 74 -9.82 14.29 5.35
CA MET A 74 -11.01 14.56 4.53
C MET A 74 -11.31 16.05 4.56
N PRO A 75 -11.30 16.76 3.42
CA PRO A 75 -11.71 18.16 3.37
C PRO A 75 -13.22 18.26 3.62
N LEU A 76 -13.61 19.19 4.49
CA LEU A 76 -15.03 19.43 4.82
C LEU A 76 -15.73 20.33 3.79
N ALA A 77 -14.97 21.06 2.99
CA ALA A 77 -15.46 21.91 1.91
C ALA A 77 -15.14 21.25 0.56
N GLY A 78 -16.17 20.94 -0.22
CA GLY A 78 -16.06 20.29 -1.52
C GLY A 78 -17.21 19.33 -1.79
N VAL A 79 -18.38 19.90 -2.05
CA VAL A 79 -19.39 19.26 -2.91
C VAL A 79 -18.98 19.40 -4.37
#